data_AF-A0A518DYA5-F1
#
_entry.id   AF-A0A518DYA5-F1
#
_cell.length_a   1.000
_cell.length_b   1.000
_cell.length_c   1.000
_cell.angle_alpha   90.00
_cell.angle_beta   90.00
_cell.angle_gamma   90.00
#
_symmetry.space_group_name_H-M   'P 1'
#
loop_
_entity.id
_entity.type
_entity.pdbx_description
1 polymer ?
#
loop_
_entity_poly.entity_id
_entity_poly.type
_entity_poly.pdbx_seq_one_letter_code
_entity_poly.pdbx_strand_id
1 'polypeptide(L)'
;MLLIGSAADAGEFAFYDENVLGSSWEFRCSAPTEENARQAGQTALQEIERLRAVLSTWDQTSEISRWLKTPGAAVSVSPDLWNVLHQADQWEKTSGGAFNPRVASAARLWAAAAKAGRPPGEEPLAQAAAELSQPAWRLGPAGQAERQGEAPVSIDGLAKGYILDCVCRRLRERHSEVTSFVVNLGGDLRTIGTPQTISIADPLTPAENGRPVSRFLLPANQAVATSGGYRRFWEIQGQRYSHLIDPRTARPAAQVQSATVTAATAADADAAATILGVLDPAAGLKLIASLPDMECLIVDQQGRLHRSSGWADRERQAPQPLHLTALADAAPQRQLLIQFTLKKPDTFRYRRPYLAIWLENSEGFPVKTALLWMMTDVPGPRWHRELTRWYRNDRIRKEAEGSELIGVITGATRGPGDYQAVFDGTDNKGKPLAAGEYLLCIEIAREHGDYKLLRKRVELGNGPLEPYTFRENPEIEASFTYDFPPAREE
;
A
#
# COMPACT_ATOMS: atom_id res chain seq x y z
N MET A 1 -24.72 44.76 -3.87
CA MET A 1 -24.29 44.36 -2.51
C MET A 1 -24.29 42.84 -2.47
N LEU A 2 -23.13 42.21 -2.60
CA LEU A 2 -22.99 40.75 -2.55
C LEU A 2 -22.57 40.38 -1.12
N LEU A 3 -23.34 39.54 -0.46
CA LEU A 3 -23.01 38.99 0.85
C LEU A 3 -22.48 37.58 0.65
N ILE A 4 -21.27 37.33 1.14
CA ILE A 4 -20.69 35.99 1.28
C ILE A 4 -21.31 35.42 2.56
N GLY A 5 -22.20 34.44 2.42
CA GLY A 5 -22.68 33.67 3.57
C GLY A 5 -21.51 32.91 4.18
N SER A 6 -21.38 32.94 5.50
CA SER A 6 -20.39 32.16 6.23
C SER A 6 -20.57 30.68 5.89
N ALA A 7 -19.57 30.06 5.24
CA ALA A 7 -19.47 28.61 5.22
C ALA A 7 -19.42 28.16 6.69
N ALA A 8 -20.30 27.24 7.07
CA ALA A 8 -20.07 26.47 8.29
C ALA A 8 -18.66 25.87 8.16
N ASP A 9 -17.81 26.10 9.16
CA ASP A 9 -16.42 25.65 9.14
C ASP A 9 -16.43 24.12 9.00
N ALA A 10 -16.01 23.61 7.83
CA ALA A 10 -16.03 22.18 7.56
C ALA A 10 -14.92 21.49 8.37
N GLY A 11 -15.28 20.44 9.10
CA GLY A 11 -14.31 19.61 9.81
C GLY A 11 -13.67 18.60 8.88
N GLU A 12 -12.40 18.29 9.14
CA GLU A 12 -11.71 17.14 8.54
C GLU A 12 -11.92 15.91 9.42
N PHE A 13 -12.37 14.81 8.81
CA PHE A 13 -12.66 13.55 9.48
C PHE A 13 -11.92 12.40 8.80
N ALA A 14 -11.57 11.37 9.58
CA ALA A 14 -10.88 10.19 9.09
C ALA A 14 -11.46 8.90 9.71
N PHE A 15 -11.67 7.89 8.88
CA PHE A 15 -12.18 6.58 9.26
C PHE A 15 -11.29 5.49 8.67
N TYR A 16 -11.17 4.37 9.39
CA TYR A 16 -10.28 3.27 9.03
C TYR A 16 -10.92 1.93 9.41
N ASP A 17 -10.91 0.96 8.49
CA ASP A 17 -11.27 -0.43 8.77
C ASP A 17 -10.26 -1.41 8.14
N GLU A 18 -10.20 -2.62 8.70
CA GLU A 18 -9.37 -3.73 8.18
C GLU A 18 -10.24 -4.82 7.57
N ASN A 19 -9.63 -5.65 6.72
CA ASN A 19 -10.27 -6.77 6.03
C ASN A 19 -11.41 -6.37 5.08
N VAL A 20 -11.43 -5.11 4.64
CA VAL A 20 -12.30 -4.66 3.57
C VAL A 20 -11.72 -5.14 2.25
N LEU A 21 -12.41 -6.06 1.57
CA LEU A 21 -11.91 -6.77 0.38
C LEU A 21 -10.56 -7.49 0.60
N GLY A 22 -10.33 -7.99 1.82
CA GLY A 22 -9.06 -8.64 2.19
C GLY A 22 -7.88 -7.67 2.34
N SER A 23 -8.16 -6.38 2.51
CA SER A 23 -7.17 -5.31 2.67
C SER A 23 -7.63 -4.26 3.69
N SER A 24 -6.86 -3.19 3.88
CA SER A 24 -7.23 -2.03 4.68
C SER A 24 -8.06 -1.03 3.86
N TRP A 25 -8.99 -0.35 4.53
CA TRP A 25 -9.74 0.79 4.02
C TRP A 25 -9.47 2.02 4.87
N GLU A 26 -9.29 3.16 4.22
CA GLU A 26 -9.20 4.46 4.84
C GLU A 26 -10.08 5.45 4.06
N PHE A 27 -10.84 6.26 4.78
CA PHE A 27 -11.66 7.33 4.23
C PHE A 27 -11.40 8.61 5.00
N ARG A 28 -10.91 9.63 4.29
CA ARG A 28 -10.68 10.97 4.83
C ARG A 28 -11.58 11.95 4.10
N CYS A 29 -12.26 12.84 4.81
CA CYS A 29 -13.20 13.76 4.17
C CYS A 29 -13.37 15.08 4.92
N SER A 30 -13.77 16.09 4.15
CA SER A 30 -14.19 17.40 4.64
C SER A 30 -15.71 17.48 4.65
N ALA A 31 -16.32 17.62 5.83
CA ALA A 31 -17.77 17.62 6.02
C ALA A 31 -18.23 18.63 7.08
N PRO A 32 -19.49 19.08 7.08
CA PRO A 32 -19.98 20.04 8.08
C PRO A 32 -20.03 19.47 9.51
N THR A 33 -20.28 18.16 9.65
CA THR A 33 -20.35 17.49 10.96
C THR A 33 -19.77 16.08 10.89
N GLU A 34 -19.37 15.54 12.04
CA GLU A 34 -18.89 14.15 12.15
C GLU A 34 -19.98 13.16 11.72
N GLU A 35 -21.25 13.47 11.97
CA GLU A 35 -22.37 12.60 11.59
C GLU A 35 -22.52 12.53 10.06
N ASN A 36 -22.39 13.65 9.34
CA ASN A 36 -22.34 13.62 7.87
C ASN A 36 -21.16 12.78 7.38
N ALA A 37 -19.98 12.98 7.97
CA ALA A 37 -18.78 12.22 7.62
C ALA A 37 -18.96 10.70 7.84
N ARG A 38 -19.58 10.32 8.97
CA ARG A 38 -19.87 8.92 9.33
C ARG A 38 -20.88 8.28 8.37
N GLN A 39 -21.94 9.00 7.99
CA GLN A 39 -22.93 8.52 7.03
C GLN A 39 -22.32 8.31 5.63
N ALA A 40 -21.42 9.21 5.22
CA ALA A 40 -20.64 9.04 4.00
C ALA A 40 -19.74 7.79 4.09
N GLY A 41 -18.99 7.61 5.17
CA GLY A 41 -18.17 6.41 5.40
C GLY A 41 -18.98 5.11 5.34
N GLN A 42 -20.17 5.07 5.97
CA GLN A 42 -21.07 3.92 5.91
C GLN A 42 -21.57 3.65 4.49
N THR A 43 -21.89 4.70 3.72
CA THR A 43 -22.31 4.57 2.32
C THR A 43 -21.19 3.97 1.47
N ALA A 44 -19.94 4.38 1.71
CA ALA A 44 -18.78 3.82 1.03
C ALA A 44 -18.64 2.32 1.30
N LEU A 45 -18.69 1.91 2.58
CA LEU A 45 -18.60 0.51 2.99
C LEU A 45 -19.74 -0.35 2.41
N GLN A 46 -20.98 0.17 2.40
CA GLN A 46 -22.12 -0.52 1.79
C GLN A 46 -21.93 -0.73 0.29
N GLU A 47 -21.38 0.24 -0.42
CA GLU A 47 -21.10 0.12 -1.86
C GLU A 47 -19.97 -0.87 -2.13
N ILE A 48 -18.93 -0.90 -1.29
CA ILE A 48 -17.86 -1.91 -1.34
C ILE A 48 -18.44 -3.31 -1.16
N GLU A 49 -19.30 -3.51 -0.15
CA GLU A 49 -19.91 -4.81 0.13
C GLU A 49 -20.85 -5.26 -1.01
N ARG A 50 -21.63 -4.34 -1.57
CA ARG A 50 -22.47 -4.60 -2.75
C ARG A 50 -21.63 -5.10 -3.92
N LEU A 51 -20.50 -4.46 -4.19
CA LEU A 51 -19.61 -4.85 -5.28
C LEU A 51 -18.77 -6.09 -4.96
N ARG A 52 -18.46 -6.37 -3.69
CA ARG A 52 -17.87 -7.65 -3.26
C ARG A 52 -18.77 -8.82 -3.68
N ALA A 53 -20.08 -8.69 -3.48
CA ALA A 53 -21.06 -9.69 -3.89
C ALA A 53 -21.19 -9.84 -5.42
N VAL A 54 -20.62 -8.92 -6.21
CA VAL A 54 -20.58 -9.02 -7.67
C VAL A 54 -19.23 -9.56 -8.15
N LEU A 55 -18.13 -8.99 -7.67
CA LEU A 55 -16.79 -9.10 -8.29
C LEU A 55 -15.82 -10.02 -7.53
N SER A 56 -16.15 -10.48 -6.32
CA SER A 56 -15.25 -11.34 -5.55
C SER A 56 -15.18 -12.76 -6.11
N THR A 57 -14.03 -13.15 -6.63
CA THR A 57 -13.73 -14.53 -7.08
C THR A 57 -13.52 -15.51 -5.91
N TRP A 58 -13.36 -15.00 -4.70
CA TRP A 58 -13.21 -15.78 -3.48
C TRP A 58 -14.56 -16.16 -2.85
N ASP A 59 -15.60 -15.36 -3.11
CA ASP A 59 -16.96 -15.62 -2.64
C ASP A 59 -17.69 -16.49 -3.66
N GLN A 60 -18.00 -17.74 -3.30
CA GLN A 60 -18.66 -18.69 -4.19
C GLN A 60 -20.09 -18.29 -4.56
N THR A 61 -20.71 -17.37 -3.80
CA THR A 61 -22.05 -16.85 -4.04
C THR A 61 -22.08 -15.61 -4.91
N SER A 62 -20.91 -15.00 -5.16
CA SER A 62 -20.82 -13.79 -5.97
C SER A 62 -21.31 -14.01 -7.40
N GLU A 63 -21.70 -12.92 -8.05
CA GLU A 63 -22.12 -12.98 -9.44
C GLU A 63 -21.02 -13.53 -10.36
N ILE A 64 -19.78 -13.04 -10.25
CA ILE A 64 -18.67 -13.54 -11.06
C ILE A 64 -18.41 -15.03 -10.80
N SER A 65 -18.45 -15.50 -9.56
CA SER A 65 -18.23 -16.91 -9.26
C SER A 65 -19.33 -17.82 -9.82
N ARG A 66 -20.58 -17.33 -9.88
CA ARG A 66 -21.68 -18.05 -10.53
C ARG A 66 -21.54 -18.04 -12.05
N TRP A 67 -21.21 -16.88 -12.64
CA TRP A 67 -20.94 -16.74 -14.07
C TRP A 67 -19.77 -17.62 -14.53
N LEU A 68 -18.71 -17.72 -13.71
CA LEU A 68 -17.59 -18.59 -14.03
C LEU A 68 -18.01 -20.07 -14.13
N LYS A 69 -19.12 -20.49 -13.52
CA LYS A 69 -19.61 -21.88 -13.61
C LYS A 69 -20.46 -22.15 -14.86
N THR A 70 -20.56 -21.21 -15.81
CA THR A 70 -21.35 -21.37 -17.05
C THR A 70 -20.50 -21.26 -18.33
N PRO A 71 -19.44 -22.08 -18.50
CA PRO A 71 -18.61 -22.04 -19.72
C PRO A 71 -19.45 -22.38 -20.97
N GLY A 72 -19.24 -21.64 -22.05
CA GLY A 72 -19.93 -21.83 -23.34
C GLY A 72 -21.40 -21.42 -23.37
N ALA A 73 -21.92 -20.82 -22.30
CA ALA A 73 -23.28 -20.30 -22.24
C ALA A 73 -23.26 -18.77 -22.14
N ALA A 74 -23.94 -18.10 -23.07
CA ALA A 74 -24.19 -16.66 -22.97
C ALA A 74 -25.26 -16.43 -21.90
N VAL A 75 -24.90 -15.73 -20.82
CA VAL A 75 -25.82 -15.45 -19.71
C VAL A 75 -25.91 -13.94 -19.46
N SER A 76 -27.03 -13.54 -18.88
CA SER A 76 -27.23 -12.17 -18.42
C SER A 76 -26.35 -11.89 -17.20
N VAL A 77 -25.64 -10.76 -17.22
CA VAL A 77 -24.78 -10.27 -16.15
C VAL A 77 -25.15 -8.82 -15.82
N SER A 78 -24.87 -8.40 -14.59
CA SER A 78 -25.10 -7.05 -14.13
C SER A 78 -24.25 -6.04 -14.91
N PRO A 79 -24.67 -4.76 -14.94
CA PRO A 79 -23.87 -3.70 -15.54
C PRO A 79 -22.47 -3.60 -14.95
N ASP A 80 -22.32 -3.85 -13.64
CA ASP A 80 -21.02 -3.80 -12.97
C ASP A 80 -20.08 -4.90 -13.47
N LEU A 81 -20.53 -6.15 -13.51
CA LEU A 81 -19.71 -7.24 -14.04
C LEU A 81 -19.40 -7.02 -15.52
N TRP A 82 -20.39 -6.64 -16.33
CA TRP A 82 -20.18 -6.37 -17.76
C TRP A 82 -19.13 -5.27 -17.99
N ASN A 83 -19.20 -4.17 -17.25
CA ASN A 83 -18.26 -3.04 -17.37
C ASN A 83 -16.82 -3.44 -17.01
N VAL A 84 -16.64 -4.28 -15.99
CA VAL A 84 -15.31 -4.77 -15.59
C VAL A 84 -14.74 -5.71 -16.65
N LEU A 85 -15.54 -6.64 -17.18
CA LEU A 85 -15.10 -7.52 -18.27
C LEU A 85 -14.75 -6.71 -19.52
N HIS A 86 -15.58 -5.72 -19.88
CA HIS A 86 -15.31 -4.86 -21.03
C HIS A 86 -14.00 -4.06 -20.86
N GLN A 87 -13.76 -3.47 -19.69
CA GLN A 87 -12.50 -2.76 -19.41
C GLN A 87 -11.29 -3.70 -19.43
N ALA A 88 -11.44 -4.92 -18.93
CA ALA A 88 -10.39 -5.93 -18.99
C ALA A 88 -10.02 -6.29 -20.44
N ASP A 89 -10.98 -6.44 -21.35
CA ASP A 89 -10.73 -6.66 -22.79
C ASP A 89 -9.97 -5.47 -23.41
N GLN A 90 -10.33 -4.23 -23.05
CA GLN A 90 -9.65 -3.04 -23.56
C GLN A 90 -8.19 -2.98 -23.08
N TRP A 91 -7.93 -3.29 -21.80
CA TRP A 91 -6.58 -3.29 -21.25
C TRP A 91 -5.72 -4.45 -21.76
N GLU A 92 -6.30 -5.64 -21.96
CA GLU A 92 -5.61 -6.75 -22.63
C GLU A 92 -5.15 -6.34 -24.04
N LYS A 93 -6.04 -5.72 -24.83
CA LYS A 93 -5.71 -5.23 -26.16
C LYS A 93 -4.68 -4.09 -26.14
N THR A 94 -4.89 -3.09 -25.30
CA THR A 94 -4.06 -1.87 -25.22
C THR A 94 -2.64 -2.18 -24.75
N SER A 95 -2.50 -3.15 -23.84
CA SER A 95 -1.20 -3.58 -23.32
C SER A 95 -0.47 -4.59 -24.21
N GLY A 96 -1.09 -5.04 -25.30
CA GLY A 96 -0.54 -6.12 -26.14
C GLY A 96 -0.43 -7.46 -25.39
N GLY A 97 -1.39 -7.76 -24.51
CA GLY A 97 -1.45 -9.00 -23.74
C GLY A 97 -0.61 -9.02 -22.45
N ALA A 98 -0.02 -7.89 -22.03
CA ALA A 98 0.68 -7.80 -20.74
C ALA A 98 -0.30 -7.77 -19.55
N PHE A 99 -1.52 -7.26 -19.76
CA PHE A 99 -2.66 -7.52 -18.90
C PHE A 99 -3.43 -8.71 -19.44
N ASN A 100 -3.72 -9.72 -18.61
CA ASN A 100 -4.54 -10.85 -19.02
C ASN A 100 -5.33 -11.41 -17.82
N PRO A 101 -6.66 -11.43 -17.89
CA PRO A 101 -7.53 -11.94 -16.82
C PRO A 101 -7.36 -13.43 -16.51
N ARG A 102 -6.70 -14.21 -17.36
CA ARG A 102 -6.52 -15.66 -17.17
C ARG A 102 -5.20 -16.03 -16.51
N VAL A 103 -4.40 -15.04 -16.10
CA VAL A 103 -3.03 -15.24 -15.55
C VAL A 103 -2.97 -16.23 -14.38
N ALA A 104 -4.10 -16.47 -13.70
CA ALA A 104 -4.25 -17.48 -12.67
C ALA A 104 -3.88 -18.92 -13.14
N SER A 105 -4.03 -19.27 -14.42
CA SER A 105 -3.50 -20.53 -14.98
C SER A 105 -1.99 -20.64 -14.78
N ALA A 106 -1.23 -19.60 -15.19
CA ALA A 106 0.22 -19.58 -15.02
C ALA A 106 0.63 -19.47 -13.54
N ALA A 107 -0.12 -18.73 -12.72
CA ALA A 107 0.15 -18.67 -11.28
C ALA A 107 0.07 -20.05 -10.61
N ARG A 108 -0.89 -20.89 -11.01
CA ARG A 108 -0.99 -22.28 -10.52
C ARG A 108 0.20 -23.13 -10.96
N LEU A 109 0.68 -22.96 -12.20
CA LEU A 109 1.88 -23.64 -12.71
C LEU A 109 3.10 -23.31 -11.84
N TRP A 110 3.31 -22.02 -11.53
CA TRP A 110 4.43 -21.58 -10.69
C TRP A 110 4.29 -21.98 -9.23
N ALA A 111 3.08 -21.96 -8.67
CA ALA A 111 2.84 -22.49 -7.33
C ALA A 111 3.16 -23.99 -7.23
N ALA A 112 2.80 -24.78 -8.25
CA ALA A 112 3.14 -26.20 -8.31
C ALA A 112 4.66 -26.41 -8.46
N ALA A 113 5.33 -25.60 -9.28
CA ALA A 113 6.78 -25.63 -9.44
C ALA A 113 7.52 -25.29 -8.15
N ALA A 114 7.04 -24.30 -7.40
CA ALA A 114 7.58 -23.95 -6.09
C ALA A 114 7.48 -25.10 -5.10
N LYS A 115 6.31 -25.77 -5.04
CA LYS A 115 6.13 -26.97 -4.23
C LYS A 115 7.05 -28.12 -4.66
N ALA A 116 7.34 -28.24 -5.96
CA ALA A 116 8.24 -29.24 -6.49
C ALA A 116 9.74 -28.88 -6.36
N GLY A 117 10.07 -27.66 -5.91
CA GLY A 117 11.46 -27.20 -5.75
C GLY A 117 12.23 -27.05 -7.07
N ARG A 118 11.54 -26.96 -8.22
CA ARG A 118 12.16 -26.78 -9.54
C ARG A 118 11.28 -25.92 -10.46
N PRO A 119 11.86 -25.00 -11.24
CA PRO A 119 11.07 -24.19 -12.18
C PRO A 119 10.35 -25.05 -13.24
N PRO A 120 9.24 -24.56 -13.83
CA PRO A 120 8.60 -25.21 -14.96
C PRO A 120 9.56 -25.32 -16.16
N GLY A 121 9.46 -26.42 -16.91
CA GLY A 121 10.18 -26.56 -18.19
C GLY A 121 9.54 -25.74 -19.31
N GLU A 122 10.21 -25.65 -20.45
CA GLU A 122 9.76 -24.84 -21.61
C GLU A 122 8.41 -25.28 -22.18
N GLU A 123 8.15 -26.60 -22.27
CA GLU A 123 6.90 -27.12 -22.84
C GLU A 123 5.67 -26.72 -21.99
N PRO A 124 5.63 -26.94 -20.66
CA PRO A 124 4.55 -26.43 -19.82
C PRO A 124 4.34 -24.91 -19.89
N LEU A 125 5.42 -24.13 -20.03
CA LEU A 125 5.33 -22.67 -20.17
C LEU A 125 4.71 -22.28 -21.50
N ALA A 126 5.14 -22.91 -22.60
CA ALA A 126 4.57 -22.68 -23.92
C ALA A 126 3.08 -23.06 -23.97
N GLN A 127 2.70 -24.17 -23.33
CA GLN A 127 1.30 -24.57 -23.23
C GLN A 127 0.47 -23.55 -22.43
N ALA A 128 0.99 -23.08 -21.29
CA ALA A 128 0.32 -22.07 -20.48
C ALA A 128 0.17 -20.75 -21.25
N ALA A 129 1.22 -20.28 -21.94
CA ALA A 129 1.15 -19.07 -22.77
C ALA A 129 0.12 -19.19 -23.90
N ALA A 130 0.04 -20.36 -24.56
CA ALA A 130 -0.95 -20.63 -25.60
C ALA A 130 -2.39 -20.71 -25.05
N GLU A 131 -2.58 -21.17 -23.82
CA GLU A 131 -3.89 -21.13 -23.14
C GLU A 131 -4.29 -19.68 -22.81
N LEU A 132 -3.35 -18.87 -22.30
CA LEU A 132 -3.57 -17.49 -21.92
C LEU A 132 -3.90 -16.59 -23.12
N SER A 133 -3.36 -16.90 -24.31
CA SER A 133 -3.65 -16.16 -25.54
C SER A 133 -5.06 -16.40 -26.09
N GLN A 134 -5.81 -17.36 -25.54
CA GLN A 134 -7.20 -17.59 -25.93
C GLN A 134 -8.12 -16.57 -25.23
N PRO A 135 -9.20 -16.12 -25.87
CA PRO A 135 -10.14 -15.18 -25.26
C PRO A 135 -10.73 -15.78 -23.98
N ALA A 136 -10.86 -14.97 -22.92
CA ALA A 136 -11.45 -15.38 -21.65
C ALA A 136 -12.98 -15.43 -21.68
N TRP A 137 -13.59 -14.57 -22.50
CA TRP A 137 -15.03 -14.48 -22.69
C TRP A 137 -15.36 -13.85 -24.04
N ARG A 138 -16.65 -13.82 -24.37
CA ARG A 138 -17.24 -13.03 -25.45
C ARG A 138 -18.35 -12.16 -24.86
N LEU A 139 -18.25 -10.85 -25.06
CA LEU A 139 -19.29 -9.91 -24.65
C LEU A 139 -20.32 -9.73 -25.77
N GLY A 140 -21.59 -9.88 -25.42
CA GLY A 140 -22.73 -9.60 -26.28
C GLY A 140 -23.31 -8.19 -26.05
N PRO A 141 -24.35 -7.80 -26.81
CA PRO A 141 -25.05 -6.54 -26.61
C PRO A 141 -25.60 -6.41 -25.17
N ALA A 142 -25.29 -5.29 -24.53
CA ALA A 142 -25.83 -4.78 -23.26
C ALA A 142 -26.18 -5.85 -22.19
N GLY A 143 -25.15 -6.34 -21.48
CA GLY A 143 -25.35 -7.17 -20.28
C GLY A 143 -25.34 -8.68 -20.54
N GLN A 144 -24.92 -9.14 -21.72
CA GLN A 144 -24.66 -10.56 -21.96
C GLN A 144 -23.16 -10.85 -22.00
N ALA A 145 -22.74 -11.92 -21.33
CA ALA A 145 -21.36 -12.40 -21.33
C ALA A 145 -21.33 -13.93 -21.42
N GLU A 146 -20.51 -14.46 -22.34
CA GLU A 146 -20.26 -15.88 -22.52
C GLU A 146 -18.83 -16.21 -22.10
N ARG A 147 -18.65 -16.97 -21.01
CA ARG A 147 -17.32 -17.44 -20.60
C ARG A 147 -16.77 -18.41 -21.66
N GLN A 148 -15.50 -18.21 -22.05
CA GLN A 148 -14.81 -19.08 -23.00
C GLN A 148 -13.83 -20.00 -22.26
N GLY A 149 -13.95 -21.30 -22.48
CA GLY A 149 -13.08 -22.32 -21.89
C GLY A 149 -13.22 -22.48 -20.37
N GLU A 150 -12.39 -23.36 -19.81
CA GLU A 150 -12.42 -23.71 -18.38
C GLU A 150 -11.29 -23.07 -17.57
N ALA A 151 -10.37 -22.36 -18.22
CA ALA A 151 -9.25 -21.71 -17.56
C ALA A 151 -9.73 -20.75 -16.46
N PRO A 152 -9.03 -20.70 -15.31
CA PRO A 152 -9.32 -19.74 -14.27
C PRO A 152 -9.25 -18.31 -14.78
N VAL A 153 -10.19 -17.48 -14.33
CA VAL A 153 -10.24 -16.05 -14.62
C VAL A 153 -10.20 -15.30 -13.29
N SER A 154 -9.41 -14.24 -13.25
CA SER A 154 -9.37 -13.24 -12.19
C SER A 154 -9.37 -11.84 -12.80
N ILE A 155 -10.13 -10.96 -12.16
CA ILE A 155 -10.22 -9.53 -12.49
C ILE A 155 -9.52 -8.68 -11.42
N ASP A 156 -8.71 -9.29 -10.56
CA ASP A 156 -8.16 -8.63 -9.36
C ASP A 156 -7.23 -7.45 -9.68
N GLY A 157 -6.61 -7.42 -10.87
CA GLY A 157 -5.77 -6.31 -11.35
C GLY A 157 -6.55 -5.11 -11.91
N LEU A 158 -7.87 -5.07 -11.72
CA LEU A 158 -8.78 -4.01 -12.17
C LEU A 158 -9.93 -3.78 -11.19
N ALA A 159 -10.39 -4.85 -10.54
CA ALA A 159 -11.60 -4.83 -9.72
C ALA A 159 -11.52 -3.86 -8.54
N LYS A 160 -10.36 -3.72 -7.88
CA LYS A 160 -10.21 -2.79 -6.75
C LYS A 160 -10.37 -1.35 -7.22
N GLY A 161 -9.70 -0.98 -8.30
CA GLY A 161 -9.86 0.32 -8.93
C GLY A 161 -11.31 0.61 -9.34
N TYR A 162 -11.99 -0.35 -9.98
CA TYR A 162 -13.41 -0.19 -10.35
C TYR A 162 -14.32 0.04 -9.13
N ILE A 163 -14.09 -0.71 -8.04
CA ILE A 163 -14.85 -0.55 -6.80
C ILE A 163 -14.62 0.85 -6.22
N LEU A 164 -13.37 1.29 -6.17
CA LEU A 164 -12.99 2.62 -5.68
C LEU A 164 -13.68 3.73 -6.48
N ASP A 165 -13.77 3.55 -7.80
CA ASP A 165 -14.46 4.49 -8.69
C ASP A 165 -15.97 4.54 -8.43
N CYS A 166 -16.61 3.39 -8.25
CA CYS A 166 -18.03 3.31 -7.92
C CYS A 166 -18.36 3.91 -6.55
N VAL A 167 -17.51 3.67 -5.55
CA VAL A 167 -17.62 4.28 -4.23
C VAL A 167 -17.57 5.80 -4.34
N CYS A 168 -16.56 6.35 -5.02
CA CYS A 168 -16.42 7.80 -5.16
C CYS A 168 -17.60 8.42 -5.91
N ARG A 169 -18.11 7.75 -6.96
CA ARG A 169 -19.31 8.18 -7.67
C ARG A 169 -20.54 8.17 -6.74
N ARG A 170 -20.76 7.08 -6.00
CA ARG A 170 -21.89 6.94 -5.07
C ARG A 170 -21.85 8.00 -3.97
N LEU A 171 -20.67 8.31 -3.44
CA LEU A 171 -20.48 9.35 -2.43
C LEU A 171 -20.86 10.73 -2.99
N ARG A 172 -20.36 11.08 -4.18
CA ARG A 172 -20.72 12.35 -4.84
C ARG A 172 -22.21 12.48 -5.14
N GLU A 173 -22.87 11.37 -5.49
CA GLU A 173 -24.31 11.34 -5.77
C GLU A 173 -25.18 11.53 -4.51
N ARG A 174 -24.73 11.04 -3.35
CA ARG A 174 -25.55 10.96 -2.13
C ARG A 174 -25.18 11.95 -1.03
N HIS A 175 -23.96 12.47 -1.02
CA HIS A 175 -23.40 13.26 0.07
C HIS A 175 -22.83 14.58 -0.47
N SER A 176 -23.70 15.44 -0.99
CA SER A 176 -23.31 16.73 -1.57
C SER A 176 -22.65 17.69 -0.57
N GLU A 177 -22.87 17.49 0.72
CA GLU A 177 -22.25 18.22 1.81
C GLU A 177 -20.78 17.83 2.05
N VAL A 178 -20.33 16.67 1.55
CA VAL A 178 -18.94 16.24 1.63
C VAL A 178 -18.18 16.81 0.44
N THR A 179 -17.46 17.90 0.68
CA THR A 179 -16.90 18.75 -0.40
C THR A 179 -15.60 18.21 -0.99
N SER A 180 -14.82 17.49 -0.17
CA SER A 180 -13.62 16.79 -0.62
C SER A 180 -13.40 15.53 0.20
N PHE A 181 -12.80 14.53 -0.43
CA PHE A 181 -12.47 13.28 0.25
C PHE A 181 -11.40 12.47 -0.49
N VAL A 182 -10.79 11.56 0.26
CA VAL A 182 -9.86 10.54 -0.22
C VAL A 182 -10.38 9.19 0.26
N VAL A 183 -10.51 8.25 -0.67
CA VAL A 183 -10.72 6.84 -0.34
C VAL A 183 -9.44 6.10 -0.70
N ASN A 184 -8.89 5.37 0.25
CA ASN A 184 -7.72 4.51 0.10
C ASN A 184 -8.14 3.07 0.39
N LEU A 185 -7.90 2.18 -0.58
CA LEU A 185 -8.21 0.76 -0.48
C LEU A 185 -6.94 -0.03 -0.78
N GLY A 186 -6.25 -0.47 0.28
CA GLY A 186 -5.02 -1.27 0.15
C GLY A 186 -3.84 -0.58 -0.51
N GLY A 187 -3.78 0.75 -0.49
CA GLY A 187 -2.74 1.54 -1.14
C GLY A 187 -3.12 2.08 -2.52
N ASP A 188 -4.29 1.73 -3.05
CA ASP A 188 -4.86 2.39 -4.22
C ASP A 188 -5.80 3.49 -3.72
N LEU A 189 -5.58 4.72 -4.19
CA LEU A 189 -6.28 5.91 -3.70
C LEU A 189 -7.03 6.62 -4.82
N ARG A 190 -8.17 7.22 -4.47
CA ARG A 190 -8.86 8.19 -5.30
C ARG A 190 -9.21 9.44 -4.49
N THR A 191 -8.91 10.60 -5.06
CA THR A 191 -9.15 11.91 -4.46
C THR A 191 -10.33 12.58 -5.15
N ILE A 192 -11.13 13.34 -4.42
CA ILE A 192 -12.21 14.18 -4.93
C ILE A 192 -12.12 15.55 -4.27
N GLY A 193 -12.27 16.61 -5.06
CA GLY A 193 -12.36 17.99 -4.59
C GLY A 193 -11.03 18.70 -4.36
N THR A 194 -10.07 18.06 -3.67
CA THR A 194 -8.78 18.69 -3.31
C THR A 194 -7.57 17.85 -3.75
N PRO A 195 -6.48 18.49 -4.21
CA PRO A 195 -5.21 17.81 -4.44
C PRO A 195 -4.65 17.20 -3.15
N GLN A 196 -3.91 16.10 -3.27
CA GLN A 196 -3.33 15.38 -2.14
C GLN A 196 -1.84 15.17 -2.36
N THR A 197 -1.04 15.34 -1.32
CA THR A 197 0.38 14.97 -1.42
C THR A 197 0.55 13.51 -1.04
N ILE A 198 1.12 12.72 -1.95
CA ILE A 198 1.31 11.29 -1.81
C ILE A 198 2.80 10.98 -1.73
N SER A 199 3.17 10.05 -0.84
CA SER A 199 4.52 9.52 -0.70
C SER A 199 4.54 8.05 -1.14
N ILE A 200 5.52 7.69 -1.96
CA ILE A 200 5.71 6.32 -2.44
C ILE A 200 6.81 5.68 -1.59
N ALA A 201 6.47 4.59 -0.89
CA ALA A 201 7.42 3.81 -0.10
C ALA A 201 8.49 3.16 -0.99
N ASP A 202 9.70 2.97 -0.46
CA ASP A 202 10.74 2.22 -1.18
C ASP A 202 10.39 0.73 -1.20
N PRO A 203 10.18 0.10 -2.38
CA PRO A 203 9.89 -1.33 -2.47
C PRO A 203 11.08 -2.22 -2.03
N LEU A 204 12.31 -1.70 -2.05
CA LEU A 204 13.51 -2.44 -1.61
C LEU A 204 13.70 -2.36 -0.09
N THR A 205 13.22 -1.28 0.53
CA THR A 205 13.31 -1.06 1.98
C THR A 205 11.96 -0.55 2.49
N PRO A 206 10.93 -1.42 2.62
CA PRO A 206 9.56 -1.02 2.94
C PRO A 206 9.39 -0.71 4.43
N ALA A 207 10.32 0.03 5.01
CA ALA A 207 10.23 0.53 6.38
C ALA A 207 9.14 1.59 6.48
N GLU A 208 8.32 1.52 7.54
CA GLU A 208 7.19 2.41 7.78
C GLU A 208 7.60 3.87 7.99
N ASN A 209 8.84 4.09 8.43
CA ASN A 209 9.48 5.39 8.55
C ASN A 209 10.64 5.57 7.55
N GLY A 210 10.71 4.71 6.53
CA GLY A 210 11.73 4.80 5.48
C GLY A 210 11.56 6.06 4.64
N ARG A 211 12.67 6.54 4.06
CA ARG A 211 12.62 7.65 3.11
C ARG A 211 11.80 7.22 1.89
N PRO A 212 10.76 7.96 1.49
CA PRO A 212 10.01 7.63 0.29
C PRO A 212 10.90 7.80 -0.95
N VAL A 213 10.74 6.91 -1.93
CA VAL A 213 11.45 7.01 -3.22
C VAL A 213 10.98 8.20 -4.05
N SER A 214 9.75 8.65 -3.80
CA SER A 214 9.16 9.84 -4.43
C SER A 214 8.06 10.40 -3.53
N ARG A 215 7.93 11.72 -3.56
CA ARG A 215 6.78 12.44 -3.00
C ARG A 215 6.25 13.38 -4.08
N PHE A 216 4.96 13.33 -4.35
CA PHE A 216 4.36 14.07 -5.47
C PHE A 216 2.98 14.61 -5.09
N LEU A 217 2.56 15.68 -5.77
CA LEU A 217 1.20 16.21 -5.67
C LEU A 217 0.29 15.47 -6.65
N LEU A 218 -0.69 14.74 -6.12
CA LEU A 218 -1.79 14.17 -6.90
C LEU A 218 -2.87 15.25 -7.08
N PRO A 219 -3.19 15.66 -8.32
CA PRO A 219 -4.28 16.59 -8.62
C PRO A 219 -5.62 16.12 -8.04
N ALA A 220 -6.53 17.07 -7.85
CA ALA A 220 -7.90 16.76 -7.46
C ALA A 220 -8.58 15.89 -8.52
N ASN A 221 -9.47 15.00 -8.08
CA ASN A 221 -10.27 14.12 -8.96
C ASN A 221 -9.44 13.10 -9.74
N GLN A 222 -8.24 12.77 -9.27
CA GLN A 222 -7.39 11.71 -9.83
C GLN A 222 -7.26 10.54 -8.87
N ALA A 223 -6.77 9.43 -9.41
CA ALA A 223 -6.44 8.24 -8.65
C ALA A 223 -4.96 7.90 -8.79
N VAL A 224 -4.46 7.12 -7.85
CA VAL A 224 -3.13 6.50 -7.89
C VAL A 224 -3.24 5.06 -7.43
N ALA A 225 -2.55 4.16 -8.13
CA ALA A 225 -2.43 2.77 -7.74
C ALA A 225 -0.97 2.34 -7.80
N THR A 226 -0.59 1.34 -6.99
CA THR A 226 0.76 0.78 -7.01
C THR A 226 0.73 -0.73 -7.05
N SER A 227 1.41 -1.30 -8.05
CA SER A 227 1.66 -2.74 -8.14
C SER A 227 3.13 -3.03 -7.86
N GLY A 228 3.43 -4.08 -7.11
CA GLY A 228 4.82 -4.45 -6.84
C GLY A 228 5.02 -5.92 -6.50
N GLY A 229 6.06 -6.52 -7.07
CA GLY A 229 6.42 -7.93 -6.89
C GLY A 229 7.06 -8.25 -5.54
N TYR A 230 7.48 -7.23 -4.78
CA TYR A 230 8.32 -7.40 -3.59
C TYR A 230 7.60 -8.03 -2.37
N ARG A 231 6.26 -7.97 -2.31
CA ARG A 231 5.49 -8.51 -1.16
C ARG A 231 5.05 -9.97 -1.31
N ARG A 232 4.98 -10.48 -2.55
CA ARG A 232 4.50 -11.84 -2.84
C ARG A 232 5.40 -12.46 -3.91
N PHE A 233 6.09 -13.53 -3.53
CA PHE A 233 7.02 -14.25 -4.41
C PHE A 233 6.98 -15.76 -4.12
N TRP A 234 7.38 -16.54 -5.11
CA TRP A 234 7.74 -17.94 -4.92
C TRP A 234 9.25 -18.07 -4.75
N GLU A 235 9.68 -18.96 -3.86
CA GLU A 235 11.10 -19.31 -3.73
C GLU A 235 11.32 -20.70 -4.33
N ILE A 236 12.22 -20.78 -5.32
CA ILE A 236 12.56 -22.02 -6.01
C ILE A 236 14.08 -22.06 -6.16
N GLN A 237 14.72 -23.08 -5.59
CA GLN A 237 16.19 -23.23 -5.64
C GLN A 237 16.96 -21.99 -5.16
N GLY A 238 16.45 -21.32 -4.11
CA GLY A 238 17.06 -20.11 -3.55
C GLY A 238 16.88 -18.83 -4.39
N GLN A 239 16.14 -18.91 -5.50
CA GLN A 239 15.77 -17.74 -6.31
C GLN A 239 14.33 -17.32 -6.02
N ARG A 240 14.10 -16.01 -5.94
CA ARG A 240 12.78 -15.40 -5.76
C ARG A 240 12.16 -15.08 -7.12
N TYR A 241 10.92 -15.51 -7.31
CA TYR A 241 10.11 -15.27 -8.50
C TYR A 241 8.89 -14.45 -8.13
N SER A 242 8.69 -13.30 -8.79
CA SER A 242 7.52 -12.44 -8.57
C SER A 242 6.21 -13.19 -8.78
N HIS A 243 5.16 -12.82 -8.03
CA HIS A 243 3.80 -13.27 -8.30
C HIS A 243 3.17 -12.63 -9.55
N LEU A 244 3.71 -11.51 -10.03
CA LEU A 244 3.32 -10.92 -11.30
C LEU A 244 3.92 -11.78 -12.42
N ILE A 245 3.09 -12.19 -13.37
CA ILE A 245 3.47 -13.08 -14.47
C ILE A 245 3.21 -12.34 -15.77
N ASP A 246 4.16 -12.42 -16.70
CA ASP A 246 3.97 -12.03 -18.09
C ASP A 246 3.12 -13.10 -18.81
N PRO A 247 1.85 -12.79 -19.17
CA PRO A 247 0.96 -13.77 -19.77
C PRO A 247 1.45 -14.27 -21.13
N ARG A 248 2.26 -13.47 -21.83
CA ARG A 248 2.79 -13.78 -23.17
C ARG A 248 3.84 -14.88 -23.13
N THR A 249 4.48 -15.08 -21.99
CA THR A 249 5.53 -16.10 -21.79
C THR A 249 5.20 -17.10 -20.69
N ALA A 250 4.13 -16.84 -19.92
CA ALA A 250 3.79 -17.52 -18.67
C ALA A 250 4.91 -17.51 -17.62
N ARG A 251 5.85 -16.55 -17.68
CA ARG A 251 6.97 -16.42 -16.73
C ARG A 251 6.75 -15.25 -15.75
N PRO A 252 7.22 -15.36 -14.50
CA PRO A 252 7.29 -14.27 -13.55
C PRO A 252 7.99 -13.06 -14.16
N ALA A 253 7.39 -11.89 -14.00
CA ALA A 253 8.02 -10.64 -14.33
C ALA A 253 9.26 -10.45 -13.45
N ALA A 254 10.37 -10.06 -14.06
CA ALA A 254 11.62 -9.83 -13.36
C ALA A 254 11.87 -8.33 -13.18
N GLN A 255 11.75 -7.52 -14.24
CA GLN A 255 12.47 -6.24 -14.34
C GLN A 255 12.00 -5.13 -13.39
N VAL A 256 10.78 -5.23 -12.85
CA VAL A 256 10.14 -4.16 -12.07
C VAL A 256 9.83 -4.61 -10.66
N GLN A 257 10.29 -3.84 -9.67
CA GLN A 257 9.99 -4.07 -8.26
C GLN A 257 8.67 -3.44 -7.85
N SER A 258 8.42 -2.22 -8.32
CA SER A 258 7.12 -1.56 -8.19
C SER A 258 6.87 -0.59 -9.33
N ALA A 259 5.60 -0.44 -9.68
CA ALA A 259 5.12 0.60 -10.57
C ALA A 259 3.96 1.33 -9.90
N THR A 260 4.07 2.65 -9.81
CA THR A 260 3.01 3.55 -9.35
C THR A 260 2.49 4.33 -10.54
N VAL A 261 1.17 4.36 -10.73
CA VAL A 261 0.51 5.06 -11.83
C VAL A 261 -0.55 6.01 -11.28
N THR A 262 -0.57 7.24 -11.78
CA THR A 262 -1.68 8.18 -11.60
C THR A 262 -2.55 8.20 -12.85
N ALA A 263 -3.87 8.23 -12.69
CA ALA A 263 -4.82 8.32 -13.80
C ALA A 263 -6.09 9.07 -13.38
N ALA A 264 -6.98 9.35 -14.33
CA ALA A 264 -8.29 9.94 -14.06
C ALA A 264 -9.23 9.02 -13.27
N THR A 265 -9.09 7.70 -13.44
CA THR A 265 -9.87 6.68 -12.75
C THR A 265 -8.96 5.72 -11.99
N ALA A 266 -9.45 5.15 -10.90
CA ALA A 266 -8.69 4.16 -10.14
C ALA A 266 -8.60 2.82 -10.88
N ALA A 267 -9.62 2.45 -11.65
CA ALA A 267 -9.59 1.28 -12.52
C ALA A 267 -8.42 1.34 -13.53
N ASP A 268 -8.25 2.49 -14.19
CA ASP A 268 -7.14 2.67 -15.14
C ASP A 268 -5.78 2.66 -14.44
N ALA A 269 -5.67 3.31 -13.27
CA ALA A 269 -4.43 3.31 -12.50
C ALA A 269 -4.03 1.88 -12.06
N ASP A 270 -4.98 1.08 -11.56
CA ASP A 270 -4.76 -0.30 -11.05
C ASP A 270 -4.31 -1.24 -12.19
N ALA A 271 -5.01 -1.18 -13.33
CA ALA A 271 -4.66 -1.97 -14.51
C ALA A 271 -3.30 -1.56 -15.09
N ALA A 272 -3.07 -0.25 -15.28
CA ALA A 272 -1.80 0.26 -15.79
C ALA A 272 -0.63 -0.08 -14.85
N ALA A 273 -0.79 0.05 -13.53
CA ALA A 273 0.24 -0.34 -12.58
C ALA A 273 0.59 -1.83 -12.68
N THR A 274 -0.42 -2.69 -12.84
CA THR A 274 -0.22 -4.14 -13.07
C THR A 274 0.56 -4.40 -14.36
N ILE A 275 0.18 -3.73 -15.46
CA ILE A 275 0.85 -3.82 -16.77
C ILE A 275 2.32 -3.38 -16.66
N LEU A 276 2.58 -2.26 -16.00
CA LEU A 276 3.94 -1.75 -15.81
C LEU A 276 4.79 -2.65 -14.92
N GLY A 277 4.19 -3.43 -14.03
CA GLY A 277 4.88 -4.47 -13.29
C GLY A 277 5.33 -5.66 -14.15
N VAL A 278 4.76 -5.81 -15.36
CA VAL A 278 5.07 -6.89 -16.31
C VAL A 278 5.99 -6.40 -17.44
N LEU A 279 5.73 -5.21 -17.98
CA LEU A 279 6.53 -4.65 -19.08
C LEU A 279 7.91 -4.19 -18.62
N ASP A 280 8.86 -4.27 -19.54
CA ASP A 280 10.16 -3.62 -19.40
C ASP A 280 9.95 -2.10 -19.23
N PRO A 281 10.76 -1.40 -18.40
CA PRO A 281 10.53 0.01 -18.07
C PRO A 281 10.37 0.92 -19.30
N ALA A 282 11.18 0.72 -20.35
CA ALA A 282 11.08 1.51 -21.58
C ALA A 282 9.77 1.29 -22.35
N ALA A 283 9.29 0.05 -22.42
CA ALA A 283 8.01 -0.28 -23.05
C ALA A 283 6.85 0.28 -22.21
N GLY A 284 6.96 0.19 -20.88
CA GLY A 284 6.01 0.76 -19.95
C GLY A 284 5.87 2.28 -20.08
N LEU A 285 6.99 3.01 -20.11
CA LEU A 285 6.99 4.47 -20.32
C LEU A 285 6.36 4.86 -21.66
N LYS A 286 6.64 4.09 -22.72
CA LYS A 286 6.04 4.32 -24.04
C LYS A 286 4.52 4.12 -24.03
N LEU A 287 4.03 3.10 -23.30
CA LEU A 287 2.60 2.87 -23.13
C LEU A 287 1.95 4.06 -22.41
N ILE A 288 2.50 4.49 -21.27
CA ILE A 288 1.95 5.62 -20.50
C ILE A 288 1.95 6.90 -21.31
N ALA A 289 3.00 7.18 -22.08
CA ALA A 289 3.05 8.34 -22.96
C ALA A 289 2.00 8.33 -24.09
N SER A 290 1.43 7.16 -24.41
CA SER A 290 0.36 7.02 -25.42
C SER A 290 -1.06 7.20 -24.85
N LEU A 291 -1.19 7.28 -23.52
CA LEU A 291 -2.47 7.34 -22.82
C LEU A 291 -2.68 8.74 -22.22
N PRO A 292 -3.86 9.33 -22.37
CA PRO A 292 -4.14 10.67 -21.86
C PRO A 292 -4.17 10.69 -20.33
N ASP A 293 -3.70 11.78 -19.74
CA ASP A 293 -3.80 12.08 -18.31
C ASP A 293 -3.22 10.99 -17.38
N MET A 294 -2.23 10.23 -17.86
CA MET A 294 -1.51 9.23 -17.08
C MET A 294 -0.05 9.59 -16.88
N GLU A 295 0.43 9.37 -15.66
CA GLU A 295 1.83 9.51 -15.31
C GLU A 295 2.25 8.32 -14.44
N CYS A 296 3.52 7.94 -14.48
CA CYS A 296 4.03 6.83 -13.72
C CYS A 296 5.44 7.04 -13.15
N LEU A 297 5.72 6.27 -12.11
CA LEU A 297 7.04 6.03 -11.56
C LEU A 297 7.25 4.52 -11.47
N ILE A 298 8.30 4.03 -12.13
CA ILE A 298 8.72 2.62 -12.09
C ILE A 298 10.02 2.54 -11.31
N VAL A 299 10.09 1.62 -10.35
CA VAL A 299 11.32 1.23 -9.67
C VAL A 299 11.75 -0.13 -10.21
N ASP A 300 12.90 -0.18 -10.89
CA ASP A 300 13.43 -1.43 -11.46
C ASP A 300 14.10 -2.32 -10.41
N GLN A 301 14.53 -3.52 -10.81
CA GLN A 301 15.25 -4.47 -9.93
C GLN A 301 16.50 -3.90 -9.26
N GLN A 302 17.16 -2.94 -9.90
CA GLN A 302 18.36 -2.28 -9.37
C GLN A 302 18.00 -1.07 -8.50
N GLY A 303 16.71 -0.78 -8.31
CA GLY A 303 16.22 0.38 -7.57
C GLY A 303 16.27 1.69 -8.36
N ARG A 304 16.58 1.66 -9.66
CA ARG A 304 16.60 2.88 -10.48
C ARG A 304 15.16 3.33 -10.75
N LEU A 305 15.00 4.65 -10.76
CA LEU A 305 13.71 5.31 -10.92
C LEU A 305 13.51 5.73 -12.38
N HIS A 306 12.48 5.19 -13.02
CA HIS A 306 12.06 5.54 -14.37
C HIS A 306 10.76 6.34 -14.28
N ARG A 307 10.76 7.57 -14.81
CA ARG A 307 9.66 8.52 -14.68
C ARG A 307 9.04 8.82 -16.04
N SER A 308 7.71 8.95 -16.07
CA SER A 308 7.04 9.59 -17.21
C SER A 308 7.33 11.10 -17.24
N SER A 309 7.07 11.73 -18.38
CA SER A 309 7.49 13.11 -18.65
C SER A 309 6.91 14.16 -17.69
N GLY A 310 5.65 13.99 -17.26
CA GLY A 310 4.99 14.93 -16.35
C GLY A 310 5.19 14.59 -14.86
N TRP A 311 5.85 13.48 -14.53
CA TRP A 311 6.06 13.08 -13.13
C TRP A 311 6.91 14.11 -12.35
N ALA A 312 7.97 14.62 -12.98
CA ALA A 312 8.88 15.57 -12.34
C ALA A 312 8.20 16.89 -11.92
N ASP A 313 7.18 17.33 -12.67
CA ASP A 313 6.39 18.50 -12.30
C ASP A 313 5.55 18.23 -11.04
N ARG A 314 5.00 17.02 -10.89
CA ARG A 314 4.24 16.62 -9.70
C ARG A 314 5.13 16.53 -8.46
N GLU A 315 6.36 16.06 -8.61
CA GLU A 315 7.36 16.06 -7.53
C GLU A 315 7.71 17.50 -7.10
N ARG A 316 7.93 18.42 -8.06
CA ARG A 316 8.22 19.83 -7.75
C ARG A 316 7.09 20.55 -7.02
N GLN A 317 5.84 20.19 -7.31
CA GLN A 317 4.66 20.81 -6.68
C GLN A 317 4.37 20.24 -5.29
N ALA A 318 4.97 19.12 -4.91
CA ALA A 318 4.76 18.54 -3.59
C ALA A 318 5.42 19.41 -2.50
N PRO A 319 4.69 19.81 -1.45
CA PRO A 319 5.30 20.47 -0.31
C PRO A 319 6.40 19.59 0.29
N GLN A 320 7.61 20.12 0.48
CA GLN A 320 8.69 19.44 1.21
C GLN A 320 8.37 19.44 2.71
N PRO A 321 8.40 18.31 3.43
CA PRO A 321 8.25 18.33 4.87
C PRO A 321 9.59 18.74 5.49
N LEU A 322 9.56 19.63 6.48
CA LEU A 322 10.75 20.15 7.17
C LEU A 322 11.73 19.03 7.61
N HIS A 323 11.22 17.86 7.99
CA HIS A 323 12.01 16.72 8.47
C HIS A 323 12.72 15.89 7.37
N LEU A 324 12.24 15.89 6.10
CA LEU A 324 12.95 15.19 5.01
C LEU A 324 14.13 16.01 4.47
N THR A 325 14.10 17.34 4.64
CA THR A 325 15.24 18.22 4.32
C THR A 325 16.50 17.81 5.10
N ALA A 326 16.36 17.40 6.37
CA ALA A 326 17.47 16.92 7.19
C ALA A 326 18.02 15.55 6.75
N LEU A 327 17.19 14.72 6.08
CA LEU A 327 17.58 13.42 5.53
C LEU A 327 18.25 13.53 4.15
N ALA A 328 18.13 14.66 3.47
CA ALA A 328 18.73 14.87 2.14
C ALA A 328 20.26 15.11 2.22
N ASP A 329 20.74 15.69 3.32
CA ASP A 329 22.16 16.03 3.52
C ASP A 329 22.96 14.95 4.27
N ALA A 330 22.30 13.88 4.73
CA ALA A 330 22.96 12.79 5.45
C ALA A 330 23.42 11.70 4.47
N ALA A 331 24.75 11.56 4.31
CA ALA A 331 25.36 10.39 3.68
C ALA A 331 24.82 9.09 4.33
N PRO A 332 24.78 7.94 3.62
CA PRO A 332 24.28 6.69 4.19
C PRO A 332 25.17 6.27 5.36
N GLN A 333 24.78 6.63 6.57
CA GLN A 333 25.50 6.35 7.80
C GLN A 333 24.58 5.52 8.69
N ARG A 334 24.97 4.26 8.94
CA ARG A 334 24.57 3.43 10.09
C ARG A 334 23.05 3.22 10.22
N GLN A 335 22.49 2.38 9.35
CA GLN A 335 21.09 1.98 9.48
C GLN A 335 20.91 0.80 10.44
N LEU A 336 19.90 0.86 11.31
CA LEU A 336 19.44 -0.27 12.10
C LEU A 336 18.00 -0.59 11.69
N LEU A 337 17.83 -1.72 11.01
CA LEU A 337 16.52 -2.24 10.60
C LEU A 337 15.89 -3.06 11.72
N ILE A 338 14.59 -2.88 11.91
CA ILE A 338 13.77 -3.57 12.90
C ILE A 338 12.61 -4.20 12.16
N GLN A 339 12.51 -5.52 12.21
CA GLN A 339 11.37 -6.25 11.65
C GLN A 339 10.51 -6.76 12.80
N PHE A 340 9.19 -6.57 12.69
CA PHE A 340 8.24 -6.98 13.72
C PHE A 340 6.90 -7.39 13.12
N THR A 341 6.29 -8.42 13.68
CA THR A 341 4.97 -8.90 13.31
C THR A 341 3.95 -8.57 14.40
N LEU A 342 2.84 -7.92 14.05
CA LEU A 342 1.68 -7.78 14.93
C LEU A 342 0.73 -8.96 14.70
N LYS A 343 0.49 -9.78 15.73
CA LYS A 343 -0.44 -10.91 15.61
C LYS A 343 -1.90 -10.45 15.74
N LYS A 344 -2.80 -11.21 15.11
CA LYS A 344 -4.25 -10.99 15.21
C LYS A 344 -4.73 -11.45 16.59
N PRO A 345 -5.46 -10.62 17.35
CA PRO A 345 -6.06 -11.05 18.61
C PRO A 345 -7.18 -12.06 18.37
N ASP A 346 -7.37 -13.01 19.30
CA ASP A 346 -8.45 -14.01 19.26
C ASP A 346 -9.86 -13.44 19.52
N THR A 347 -10.00 -12.11 19.65
CA THR A 347 -11.26 -11.43 19.96
C THR A 347 -11.97 -10.91 18.71
N PHE A 348 -13.31 -10.97 18.72
CA PHE A 348 -14.15 -10.54 17.59
C PHE A 348 -14.15 -9.02 17.38
N ARG A 349 -13.79 -8.24 18.41
CA ARG A 349 -13.55 -6.79 18.34
C ARG A 349 -12.20 -6.51 18.98
N TYR A 350 -11.28 -5.92 18.22
CA TYR A 350 -10.01 -5.43 18.75
C TYR A 350 -9.72 -4.03 18.19
N ARG A 351 -9.09 -3.19 19.01
CA ARG A 351 -8.56 -1.87 18.60
C ARG A 351 -7.11 -2.04 18.12
N ARG A 352 -6.72 -1.23 17.13
CA ARG A 352 -5.32 -1.17 16.67
C ARG A 352 -4.44 -0.72 17.84
N PRO A 353 -3.27 -1.35 18.05
CA PRO A 353 -2.39 -0.96 19.13
C PRO A 353 -1.70 0.38 18.83
N TYR A 354 -1.39 1.12 19.88
CA TYR A 354 -0.35 2.12 19.85
C TYR A 354 1.01 1.45 19.93
N LEU A 355 1.98 2.00 19.22
CA LEU A 355 3.32 1.46 19.13
C LEU A 355 4.35 2.58 19.11
N ALA A 356 5.43 2.44 19.87
CA ALA A 356 6.59 3.31 19.81
C ALA A 356 7.87 2.48 19.72
N ILE A 357 8.78 2.88 18.83
CA ILE A 357 10.12 2.30 18.68
C ILE A 357 11.13 3.45 18.78
N TRP A 358 11.99 3.43 19.79
CA TRP A 358 12.96 4.50 20.04
C TRP A 358 14.28 3.99 20.64
N LEU A 359 15.31 4.83 20.57
CA LEU A 359 16.60 4.61 21.21
C LEU A 359 16.76 5.55 22.41
N GLU A 360 17.29 5.02 23.51
CA GLU A 360 17.78 5.79 24.65
C GLU A 360 19.31 5.72 24.72
N ASN A 361 19.96 6.80 25.15
CA ASN A 361 21.40 6.76 25.48
C ASN A 361 21.64 6.05 26.83
N SER A 362 22.90 5.95 27.25
CA SER A 362 23.30 5.34 28.53
C SER A 362 22.67 5.99 29.78
N GLU A 363 22.19 7.23 29.67
CA GLU A 363 21.52 7.97 30.74
C GLU A 363 20.00 7.75 30.74
N GLY A 364 19.46 7.00 29.76
CA GLY A 364 18.03 6.78 29.58
C GLY A 364 17.30 7.92 28.87
N PHE A 365 18.03 8.90 28.30
CA PHE A 365 17.45 9.99 27.51
C PHE A 365 17.10 9.51 26.09
N PRO A 366 15.87 9.75 25.60
CA PRO A 366 15.45 9.30 24.26
C PRO A 366 16.12 10.15 23.17
N VAL A 367 17.01 9.55 22.38
CA VAL A 367 17.80 10.26 21.36
C VAL A 367 17.16 10.23 19.97
N LYS A 368 16.36 9.20 19.67
CA LYS A 368 15.69 9.03 18.37
C LYS A 368 14.43 8.21 18.54
N THR A 369 13.29 8.69 18.03
CA THR A 369 12.08 7.87 17.84
C THR A 369 11.98 7.52 16.36
N ALA A 370 12.11 6.24 16.02
CA ALA A 370 12.01 5.77 14.64
C ALA A 370 10.54 5.65 14.20
N LEU A 371 9.70 5.07 15.05
CA LEU A 371 8.30 4.80 14.73
C LEU A 371 7.42 5.20 15.90
N LEU A 372 6.32 5.87 15.58
CA LEU A 372 5.28 6.22 16.54
C LEU A 372 3.92 6.05 15.88
N TRP A 373 3.12 5.12 16.38
CA TRP A 373 1.77 4.86 15.92
C TRP A 373 0.78 5.23 17.00
N MET A 374 -0.05 6.23 16.72
CA MET A 374 -1.12 6.67 17.61
C MET A 374 -2.27 7.30 16.84
N MET A 375 -3.46 7.30 17.43
CA MET A 375 -4.61 8.03 16.89
C MET A 375 -4.58 9.46 17.43
N THR A 376 -4.40 10.43 16.54
CA THR A 376 -4.35 11.87 16.87
C THR A 376 -5.66 12.60 16.58
N ASP A 377 -6.57 11.95 15.86
CA ASP A 377 -7.66 12.63 15.14
C ASP A 377 -9.00 12.57 15.88
N VAL A 378 -9.04 11.87 17.03
CA VAL A 378 -10.21 11.82 17.91
C VAL A 378 -10.05 12.89 19.00
N PRO A 379 -10.96 13.88 19.13
CA PRO A 379 -10.84 14.92 20.15
C PRO A 379 -10.88 14.33 21.55
N GLY A 380 -9.73 14.24 22.22
CA GLY A 380 -9.63 13.80 23.59
C GLY A 380 -8.20 13.83 24.13
N PRO A 381 -7.94 14.37 25.33
CA PRO A 381 -6.64 14.26 25.95
C PRO A 381 -6.56 12.92 26.67
N ARG A 382 -6.12 11.81 26.06
CA ARG A 382 -5.90 10.60 26.88
C ARG A 382 -5.01 9.45 26.38
N TRP A 383 -4.80 9.21 25.10
CA TRP A 383 -4.27 7.90 24.72
C TRP A 383 -2.77 7.79 24.46
N HIS A 384 -2.06 8.90 24.21
CA HIS A 384 -0.59 8.89 24.19
C HIS A 384 0.01 8.45 25.54
N ARG A 385 -0.75 8.56 26.64
CA ARG A 385 -0.34 8.09 27.97
C ARG A 385 -0.29 6.57 28.10
N GLU A 386 -0.93 5.83 27.19
CA GLU A 386 -0.89 4.37 27.20
C GLU A 386 0.50 3.86 26.82
N LEU A 387 1.22 4.57 25.95
CA LEU A 387 2.67 4.44 25.76
C LEU A 387 3.40 5.13 26.93
N THR A 388 3.23 4.57 28.12
CA THR A 388 3.61 5.16 29.41
C THR A 388 5.08 5.59 29.46
N ARG A 389 6.02 4.74 29.02
CA ARG A 389 7.45 5.05 29.08
C ARG A 389 7.82 6.07 28.02
N TRP A 390 7.43 5.83 26.77
CA TRP A 390 7.70 6.73 25.66
C TRP A 390 7.15 8.12 25.96
N TYR A 391 5.90 8.24 26.41
CA TYR A 391 5.28 9.53 26.74
C TYR A 391 6.03 10.28 27.84
N ARG A 392 6.43 9.59 28.91
CA ARG A 392 7.22 10.21 29.98
C ARG A 392 8.56 10.72 29.46
N ASN A 393 9.24 9.92 28.63
CA ASN A 393 10.55 10.26 28.08
C ASN A 393 10.45 11.39 27.04
N ASP A 394 9.41 11.39 26.20
CA ASP A 394 9.17 12.44 25.20
C ASP A 394 8.90 13.80 25.86
N ARG A 395 8.24 13.85 27.03
CA ARG A 395 8.08 15.11 27.77
C ARG A 395 9.42 15.73 28.18
N ILE A 396 10.35 14.92 28.68
CA ILE A 396 11.69 15.37 29.08
C ILE A 396 12.45 15.86 27.84
N ARG A 397 12.39 15.09 26.75
CA ARG A 397 13.01 15.46 25.47
C ARG A 397 12.44 16.76 24.92
N LYS A 398 11.12 16.90 24.86
CA LYS A 398 10.43 18.10 24.38
C LYS A 398 10.87 19.35 25.14
N GLU A 399 11.01 19.25 26.46
CA GLU A 399 11.51 20.34 27.29
C GLU A 399 12.97 20.67 26.98
N ALA A 400 13.83 19.66 26.76
CA ALA A 400 15.25 19.85 26.43
C ALA A 400 15.50 20.32 24.99
N GLU A 401 14.72 19.85 24.03
CA GLU A 401 14.95 20.06 22.59
C GLU A 401 14.07 21.15 21.97
N GLY A 402 12.96 21.51 22.62
CA GLY A 402 12.01 22.51 22.13
C GLY A 402 11.17 22.06 20.92
N SER A 403 11.19 20.77 20.57
CA SER A 403 10.50 20.22 19.39
C SER A 403 9.38 19.25 19.77
N GLU A 404 8.30 19.21 18.97
CA GLU A 404 7.17 18.29 19.11
C GLU A 404 7.35 17.08 18.19
N LEU A 405 7.33 15.86 18.73
CA LEU A 405 7.37 14.64 17.91
C LEU A 405 5.98 14.18 17.50
N ILE A 406 4.97 14.35 18.36
CA ILE A 406 3.61 13.88 18.10
C ILE A 406 3.04 14.48 16.81
N GLY A 407 3.30 15.75 16.49
CA GLY A 407 2.81 16.35 15.24
C GLY A 407 3.64 16.02 14.00
N VAL A 408 4.77 15.31 14.14
CA VAL A 408 5.81 15.21 13.10
C VAL A 408 6.09 13.78 12.66
N ILE A 409 6.08 12.81 13.59
CA ILE A 409 6.47 11.42 13.31
C ILE A 409 5.35 10.41 13.55
N THR A 410 4.18 10.83 14.04
CA THR A 410 3.06 9.91 14.26
C THR A 410 2.50 9.42 12.94
N GLY A 411 2.51 8.11 12.75
CA GLY A 411 1.69 7.43 11.75
C GLY A 411 0.37 6.94 12.35
N ALA A 412 -0.61 6.69 11.48
CA ALA A 412 -1.82 5.99 11.87
C ALA A 412 -1.48 4.59 12.41
N THR A 413 -2.22 4.13 13.42
CA THR A 413 -2.08 2.79 13.96
C THR A 413 -2.29 1.72 12.87
N ARG A 414 -1.62 0.57 13.00
CA ARG A 414 -1.71 -0.56 12.04
C ARG A 414 -2.42 -1.77 12.63
N GLY A 415 -3.00 -2.59 11.77
CA GLY A 415 -3.57 -3.89 12.13
C GLY A 415 -2.51 -5.00 12.29
N PRO A 416 -2.94 -6.27 12.33
CA PRO A 416 -2.05 -7.43 12.26
C PRO A 416 -1.31 -7.48 10.92
N GLY A 417 -0.04 -7.86 10.96
CA GLY A 417 0.81 -7.94 9.77
C GLY A 417 2.31 -7.86 10.09
N ASP A 418 3.12 -7.92 9.05
CA ASP A 418 4.58 -7.80 9.12
C ASP A 418 5.01 -6.37 8.76
N TYR A 419 5.88 -5.79 9.59
CA TYR A 419 6.29 -4.40 9.49
C TYR A 419 7.79 -4.24 9.68
N GLN A 420 8.30 -3.11 9.19
CA GLN A 420 9.70 -2.72 9.32
C GLN A 420 9.82 -1.28 9.80
N ALA A 421 10.84 -1.00 10.62
CA ALA A 421 11.24 0.35 11.00
C ALA A 421 12.77 0.47 10.86
N VAL A 422 13.25 1.65 10.50
CA VAL A 422 14.69 1.92 10.32
C VAL A 422 15.12 3.07 11.22
N PHE A 423 16.18 2.87 11.99
CA PHE A 423 16.96 3.99 12.50
C PHE A 423 17.98 4.38 11.45
N ASP A 424 18.02 5.65 11.08
CA ASP A 424 18.87 6.23 10.04
C ASP A 424 20.27 6.64 10.54
N GLY A 425 20.65 6.24 11.76
CA GLY A 425 21.92 6.60 12.38
C GLY A 425 21.97 8.04 12.94
N THR A 426 20.85 8.76 12.98
CA THR A 426 20.76 10.15 13.46
C THR A 426 19.83 10.31 14.66
N ASP A 427 19.95 11.44 15.36
CA ASP A 427 19.01 11.89 16.40
C ASP A 427 17.72 12.49 15.78
N ASN A 428 16.78 12.93 16.62
CA ASN A 428 15.52 13.55 16.16
C ASN A 428 15.72 14.88 15.42
N LYS A 429 16.93 15.46 15.44
CA LYS A 429 17.30 16.70 14.72
C LYS A 429 18.09 16.40 13.44
N GLY A 430 18.28 15.13 13.10
CA GLY A 430 19.05 14.68 11.93
C GLY A 430 20.57 14.72 12.15
N LYS A 431 21.06 14.91 13.39
CA LYS A 431 22.51 14.88 13.68
C LYS A 431 22.98 13.43 13.86
N PRO A 432 24.16 13.04 13.35
CA PRO A 432 24.69 11.68 13.55
C PRO A 432 24.80 11.27 15.02
N LEU A 433 24.36 10.06 15.34
CA LEU A 433 24.55 9.47 16.66
C LEU A 433 26.02 9.03 16.85
N ALA A 434 26.52 9.23 18.06
CA ALA A 434 27.85 8.77 18.45
C ALA A 434 27.91 7.23 18.45
N ALA A 435 29.11 6.67 18.30
CA ALA A 435 29.29 5.25 18.56
C ALA A 435 29.18 4.98 20.07
N GLY A 436 28.52 3.90 20.47
CA GLY A 436 28.34 3.55 21.88
C GLY A 436 27.14 2.66 22.15
N GLU A 437 26.90 2.39 23.43
CA GLU A 437 25.77 1.60 23.89
C GLU A 437 24.50 2.45 23.91
N TYR A 438 23.45 1.94 23.28
CA TYR A 438 22.09 2.48 23.30
C TYR A 438 21.11 1.41 23.77
N LEU A 439 20.00 1.84 24.35
CA LEU A 439 18.89 0.97 24.70
C LEU A 439 17.80 1.11 23.63
N LEU A 440 17.62 0.06 22.84
CA LEU A 440 16.47 -0.07 21.96
C LEU A 440 15.23 -0.42 22.77
N CYS A 441 14.20 0.40 22.62
CA CYS A 441 12.92 0.25 23.29
C CYS A 441 11.79 0.08 22.26
N ILE A 442 10.92 -0.89 22.50
CA ILE A 442 9.68 -1.12 21.74
C ILE A 442 8.55 -1.20 22.74
N GLU A 443 7.61 -0.28 22.65
CA GLU A 443 6.45 -0.21 23.52
C GLU A 443 5.19 -0.39 22.69
N ILE A 444 4.30 -1.27 23.13
CA ILE A 444 3.00 -1.52 22.52
C ILE A 444 1.94 -1.40 23.61
N ALA A 445 0.87 -0.68 23.32
CA ALA A 445 -0.27 -0.55 24.20
C ALA A 445 -1.58 -0.64 23.42
N ARG A 446 -2.60 -1.24 24.01
CA ARG A 446 -3.97 -1.27 23.44
C ARG A 446 -4.93 -0.56 24.37
N GLU A 447 -5.86 0.19 23.78
CA GLU A 447 -6.98 0.76 24.52
C GLU A 447 -7.78 -0.36 25.18
N HIS A 448 -7.78 -0.37 26.52
CA HIS A 448 -8.39 -1.43 27.35
C HIS A 448 -7.86 -2.85 27.10
N GLY A 449 -6.59 -2.99 26.66
CA GLY A 449 -5.96 -4.28 26.39
C GLY A 449 -4.56 -4.41 26.97
N ASP A 450 -3.75 -5.26 26.33
CA ASP A 450 -2.39 -5.55 26.77
C ASP A 450 -1.44 -4.37 26.59
N TYR A 451 -0.52 -4.24 27.54
CA TYR A 451 0.60 -3.31 27.54
C TYR A 451 1.91 -4.09 27.60
N LYS A 452 2.88 -3.74 26.76
CA LYS A 452 4.19 -4.38 26.69
C LYS A 452 5.30 -3.38 26.40
N LEU A 453 6.44 -3.60 27.05
CA LEU A 453 7.68 -2.87 26.82
C LEU A 453 8.84 -3.87 26.66
N LEU A 454 9.38 -3.98 25.44
CA LEU A 454 10.56 -4.75 25.11
C LEU A 454 11.78 -3.82 25.08
N ARG A 455 12.91 -4.32 25.58
CA ARG A 455 14.16 -3.55 25.66
C ARG A 455 15.36 -4.43 25.36
N LYS A 456 16.30 -3.90 24.58
CA LYS A 456 17.56 -4.58 24.26
C LYS A 456 18.67 -3.55 24.15
N ARG A 457 19.81 -3.82 24.78
CA ARG A 457 21.03 -3.03 24.55
C ARG A 457 21.58 -3.35 23.17
N VAL A 458 21.92 -2.30 22.44
CA VAL A 458 22.53 -2.36 21.10
C VAL A 458 23.76 -1.46 21.10
N GLU A 459 24.86 -1.93 20.55
CA GLU A 459 26.10 -1.16 20.44
C GLU A 459 26.21 -0.58 19.03
N LEU A 460 25.92 0.70 18.88
CA LEU A 460 26.07 1.36 17.59
C LEU A 460 27.56 1.60 17.35
N GLY A 461 28.13 0.90 16.37
CA GLY A 461 29.55 0.98 16.01
C GLY A 461 29.77 0.96 14.50
N ASN A 462 31.01 0.72 14.07
CA ASN A 462 31.35 0.55 12.65
C ASN A 462 31.23 -0.91 12.17
N GLY A 463 30.95 -1.83 13.09
CA GLY A 463 30.82 -3.25 12.79
C GLY A 463 29.36 -3.70 12.65
N PRO A 464 29.13 -4.85 12.01
CA PRO A 464 27.85 -5.54 12.08
C PRO A 464 27.42 -5.76 13.54
N LEU A 465 26.13 -5.57 13.86
CA LEU A 465 25.56 -6.01 15.15
C LEU A 465 25.41 -7.55 15.16
N GLU A 466 24.81 -8.18 16.15
CA GLU A 466 24.42 -9.60 16.02
C GLU A 466 22.90 -9.67 15.86
N PRO A 467 22.36 -10.49 14.93
CA PRO A 467 20.93 -10.67 14.84
C PRO A 467 20.37 -11.12 16.18
N TYR A 468 19.28 -10.50 16.59
CA TYR A 468 18.64 -10.81 17.86
C TYR A 468 17.17 -11.05 17.61
N THR A 469 16.56 -12.03 18.27
CA THR A 469 15.12 -12.23 18.22
C THR A 469 14.59 -12.13 19.64
N PHE A 470 13.60 -11.27 19.86
CA PHE A 470 12.90 -11.28 21.15
C PHE A 470 12.20 -12.63 21.30
N ARG A 471 12.41 -13.35 22.42
CA ARG A 471 11.78 -14.66 22.66
C ARG A 471 10.26 -14.58 22.51
N GLU A 472 9.67 -15.68 22.02
CA GLU A 472 8.25 -15.82 21.67
C GLU A 472 7.32 -15.05 22.59
N ASN A 473 6.55 -14.17 21.97
CA ASN A 473 5.41 -13.51 22.57
C ASN A 473 4.21 -13.68 21.61
N PRO A 474 3.03 -14.07 22.12
CA PRO A 474 1.82 -14.20 21.29
C PRO A 474 1.41 -12.92 20.55
N GLU A 475 2.00 -11.75 20.82
CA GLU A 475 1.66 -10.50 20.11
C GLU A 475 2.76 -9.94 19.20
N ILE A 476 4.04 -10.23 19.45
CA ILE A 476 5.18 -9.66 18.71
C ILE A 476 6.22 -10.76 18.48
N GLU A 477 6.35 -11.21 17.24
CA GLU A 477 7.52 -11.97 16.79
C GLU A 477 8.43 -10.95 16.09
N ALA A 478 9.57 -10.63 16.69
CA ALA A 478 10.46 -9.59 16.18
C ALA A 478 11.88 -10.14 16.03
N SER A 479 12.34 -10.22 14.79
CA SER A 479 13.72 -10.49 14.40
C SER A 479 14.42 -9.18 14.06
N PHE A 480 15.50 -8.87 14.77
CA PHE A 480 16.41 -7.78 14.47
C PHE A 480 17.47 -8.34 13.55
N THR A 481 17.44 -7.93 12.28
CA THR A 481 18.57 -8.05 11.36
C THR A 481 18.97 -6.63 10.98
N TYR A 482 20.26 -6.33 11.06
CA TYR A 482 20.83 -5.08 10.56
C TYR A 482 21.56 -5.45 9.26
N ASP A 483 21.44 -4.62 8.24
CA ASP A 483 22.18 -4.76 6.98
C ASP A 483 22.68 -3.37 6.56
N PHE A 484 23.84 -3.34 5.92
CA PHE A 484 24.41 -2.16 5.27
C PHE A 484 24.18 -2.30 3.76
N PRO A 485 23.08 -1.79 3.19
CA PRO A 485 22.97 -1.75 1.74
C PRO A 485 24.07 -0.80 1.20
N PRO A 486 24.83 -1.20 0.17
CA PRO A 486 25.83 -0.34 -0.44
C PRO A 486 25.17 0.93 -1.01
N ALA A 487 25.91 2.05 -0.98
CA ALA A 487 25.48 3.30 -1.60
C ALA A 487 25.14 3.05 -3.08
N ARG A 488 23.97 3.52 -3.52
CA ARG A 488 23.65 3.55 -4.95
C ARG A 488 24.60 4.56 -5.60
N GLU A 489 25.30 4.14 -6.64
CA GLU A 489 25.91 5.09 -7.59
C GLU A 489 24.76 5.84 -8.26
N GLU A 490 24.81 7.18 -8.23
CA GLU A 490 23.82 8.08 -8.84
C GLU A 490 23.70 7.91 -10.36
#